data_AF-A0A3N8IBI6-F1
#
_entry.id   AF-A0A3N8IBI6-F1
#
_cell.length_a   1.000
_cell.length_b   1.000
_cell.length_c   1.000
_cell.angle_alpha   90.00
_cell.angle_beta   90.00
_cell.angle_gamma   90.00
#
_symmetry.space_group_name_H-M   'P 1'
#
loop_
_entity.id
_entity.type
_entity.pdbx_description
1 polymer ?
#
loop_
_entity_poly.entity_id
_entity_poly.type
_entity_poly.pdbx_seq_one_letter_code
_entity_poly.pdbx_strand_id
1 'polypeptide(L)'
;MEPLWEYRWEYVDSYYGVIDCQFWMTDYEAEHWHGYGKEGTRRLDETRRDRHLQLRTHERARMSVPARYSGPSKEQPLPEFVSPDVTLLRQWWDKPDQVSGADVRRMVLEVIALRRLLNASIKVASESSSS
;
A
#
# COMPACT_ATOMS: atom_id res chain seq x y z
N MET A 1 -8.97 22.37 27.37
CA MET A 1 -8.21 21.14 27.01
C MET A 1 -6.76 21.57 26.86
N GLU A 2 -5.81 20.87 27.47
CA GLU A 2 -4.39 21.22 27.29
C GLU A 2 -3.99 20.94 25.83
N PRO A 3 -3.15 21.79 25.22
CA PRO A 3 -2.73 21.58 23.84
C PRO A 3 -1.88 20.32 23.72
N LEU A 4 -2.19 19.47 22.74
CA LEU A 4 -1.40 18.27 22.45
C LEU A 4 -0.68 18.48 21.13
N TRP A 5 0.60 18.84 21.22
CA TRP A 5 1.40 19.19 20.06
C TRP A 5 1.86 17.96 19.29
N GLU A 6 1.68 18.01 17.98
CA GLU A 6 2.21 17.02 17.04
C GLU A 6 2.99 17.71 15.92
N TYR A 7 3.95 16.97 15.38
CA TYR A 7 4.93 17.44 14.40
C TYR A 7 5.06 16.42 13.28
N ARG A 8 5.58 16.87 12.13
CA ARG A 8 6.14 15.99 11.12
C ARG A 8 7.61 15.74 11.42
N TRP A 9 8.09 14.61 10.92
CA TRP A 9 9.44 14.13 11.14
C TRP A 9 10.05 13.71 9.82
N GLU A 10 11.34 13.87 9.67
CA GLU A 10 12.09 13.30 8.55
C GLU A 10 13.08 12.29 9.10
N TYR A 11 13.35 11.24 8.32
CA TYR A 11 14.42 10.29 8.62
C TYR A 11 15.20 9.98 7.35
N VAL A 12 16.44 9.53 7.51
CA VAL A 12 17.26 9.08 6.40
C VAL A 12 17.11 7.58 6.25
N ASP A 13 16.66 7.16 5.08
CA ASP A 13 16.64 5.78 4.65
C ASP A 13 17.88 5.47 3.81
N SER A 14 18.51 4.32 4.04
CA SER A 14 19.76 3.94 3.36
C SER A 14 19.58 3.69 1.87
N TYR A 15 18.36 3.43 1.41
CA TYR A 15 18.05 3.15 0.00
C TYR A 15 17.42 4.36 -0.70
N TYR A 16 16.58 5.12 0.00
CA TYR A 16 15.78 6.20 -0.59
C TYR A 16 16.24 7.63 -0.21
N GLY A 17 17.20 7.78 0.69
CA GLY A 17 17.67 9.08 1.16
C GLY A 17 16.72 9.70 2.19
N VAL A 18 16.60 11.03 2.20
CA VAL A 18 15.74 11.74 3.17
C VAL A 18 14.27 11.49 2.85
N ILE A 19 13.54 10.90 3.78
CA ILE A 19 12.10 10.64 3.70
C ILE A 19 11.36 11.55 4.68
N ASP A 20 10.41 12.31 4.15
CA ASP A 20 9.45 13.09 4.92
C ASP A 20 8.27 12.21 5.37
N CYS A 21 8.14 12.04 6.68
CA CYS A 21 7.08 11.25 7.29
C CYS A 21 5.73 11.96 7.10
N GLN A 22 4.80 11.28 6.44
CA GLN A 22 3.45 11.81 6.21
C GLN A 22 2.53 11.67 7.44
N PHE A 23 3.04 11.10 8.53
CA PHE A 23 2.32 10.97 9.79
C PHE A 23 2.62 12.14 10.73
N TRP A 24 1.59 12.54 11.47
CA TRP A 24 1.69 13.54 12.52
C TRP A 24 1.83 12.82 13.86
N MET A 25 2.90 13.11 14.59
CA MET A 25 3.23 12.40 15.81
C MET A 25 3.54 13.38 16.94
N THR A 26 3.10 13.04 18.15
CA THR A 26 3.64 13.69 19.36
C THR A 26 5.07 13.24 19.59
N ASP A 27 5.82 13.94 20.45
CA ASP A 27 7.18 13.52 20.80
C ASP A 27 7.19 12.10 21.40
N TYR A 28 6.18 11.75 22.22
CA TYR A 28 6.02 10.40 22.78
C TYR A 28 5.74 9.34 21.72
N GLU A 29 4.92 9.63 20.71
CA GLU A 29 4.67 8.69 19.60
C GLU A 29 5.89 8.54 18.71
N ALA A 30 6.63 9.63 18.50
CA ALA A 30 7.87 9.62 17.74
C ALA A 30 8.89 8.69 18.39
N GLU A 31 9.02 8.67 19.72
CA GLU A 31 9.92 7.75 20.44
C GLU A 31 9.70 6.25 20.10
N HIS A 32 8.48 5.89 19.68
CA HIS A 32 8.09 4.53 19.33
C HIS A 32 8.11 4.26 17.82
N TRP A 33 8.41 5.27 17.00
CA TRP A 33 8.42 5.17 15.54
C TRP A 33 9.77 4.63 15.02
N HIS A 34 9.73 3.83 13.94
CA HIS A 34 10.91 3.13 13.42
C HIS A 34 12.05 4.04 12.94
N GLY A 35 11.74 5.31 12.65
CA GLY A 35 12.72 6.32 12.23
C GLY A 35 13.45 6.96 13.42
N TYR A 36 12.89 6.92 14.63
CA TYR A 36 13.39 7.70 15.75
C TYR A 36 14.77 7.26 16.23
N GLY A 37 15.61 8.23 16.60
CA GLY A 37 16.98 8.02 17.07
C GLY A 37 17.99 7.60 15.98
N LYS A 38 17.56 7.42 14.72
CA LYS A 38 18.48 7.13 13.61
C LYS A 38 19.22 8.39 13.16
N GLU A 39 20.45 8.21 12.66
CA GLU A 39 21.24 9.30 12.12
C GLU A 39 20.49 10.04 10.99
N GLY A 40 20.50 11.38 11.05
CA GLY A 40 19.76 12.23 10.12
C GLY A 40 18.25 12.35 10.39
N THR A 41 17.73 11.70 11.43
CA THR A 41 16.33 11.88 11.84
C THR A 41 16.15 13.23 12.54
N ARG A 42 15.14 13.99 12.11
CA ARG A 42 14.85 15.30 12.69
C ARG A 42 13.35 15.57 12.79
N ARG A 43 12.98 16.30 13.84
CA ARG A 43 11.66 16.91 13.98
C ARG A 43 11.60 18.16 13.13
N LEU A 44 10.47 18.37 12.45
CA LEU A 44 10.20 19.60 11.69
C LEU A 44 9.40 20.56 12.57
N ASP A 45 10.08 21.38 13.37
CA ASP A 45 9.43 22.29 14.32
C ASP A 45 8.45 23.28 13.66
N GLU A 46 8.72 23.67 12.41
CA GLU A 46 7.86 24.53 11.58
C GLU A 46 6.48 23.94 11.28
N THR A 47 6.34 22.61 11.42
CA THR A 47 5.07 21.92 11.17
C THR A 47 4.15 21.87 12.39
N ARG A 48 4.60 22.33 13.56
CA ARG A 48 3.88 22.22 14.84
C ARG A 48 2.40 22.56 14.73
N ARG A 49 1.53 21.63 15.17
CA ARG A 49 0.09 21.85 15.25
C ARG A 49 -0.52 21.22 16.49
N ASP A 50 -1.62 21.78 16.97
CA ASP A 50 -2.39 21.22 18.08
C ASP A 50 -3.33 20.14 17.54
N ARG A 51 -3.16 18.91 18.02
CA ARG A 51 -3.99 17.76 17.67
C ARG A 51 -5.46 17.99 18.00
N HIS A 52 -5.76 18.71 19.08
CA HIS A 52 -7.14 18.97 19.51
C HIS A 52 -7.87 19.93 18.57
N LEU A 53 -7.13 20.73 17.80
CA LEU A 53 -7.69 21.63 16.79
C LEU A 53 -7.80 20.98 15.40
N GLN A 54 -7.27 19.78 15.22
CA GLN A 54 -7.40 19.05 13.96
C GLN A 54 -8.74 18.33 13.89
N LEU A 55 -9.42 18.46 12.76
CA LEU A 55 -10.58 17.62 12.43
C LEU A 55 -10.16 16.16 12.53
N ARG A 56 -10.91 15.36 13.29
CA ARG A 56 -10.61 13.94 13.43
C ARG A 56 -10.74 13.28 12.07
N THR A 57 -9.95 12.25 11.78
CA THR A 57 -9.91 11.57 10.47
C THR A 57 -11.29 11.17 9.94
N HIS A 58 -12.23 10.82 10.82
CA HIS A 58 -13.61 10.51 10.45
C HIS A 58 -14.44 11.74 10.03
N GLU A 59 -14.18 12.91 10.59
CA GLU A 59 -14.80 14.18 10.18
C GLU A 59 -14.22 14.64 8.84
N ARG A 60 -12.90 14.48 8.65
CA ARG A 60 -12.22 14.79 7.38
C ARG A 60 -12.68 13.87 6.24
N ALA A 61 -12.81 12.57 6.51
CA ALA A 61 -13.33 11.60 5.53
C ALA A 61 -14.79 11.87 5.13
N ARG A 62 -15.64 12.34 6.07
CA ARG A 62 -17.02 12.74 5.76
C ARG A 62 -17.10 13.94 4.81
N MET A 63 -16.09 14.81 4.81
CA MET A 63 -16.05 15.99 3.94
C MET A 63 -15.39 15.75 2.58
N SER A 64 -14.57 14.69 2.42
CA SER A 64 -13.73 14.49 1.24
C SER A 64 -14.04 13.24 0.41
N VAL A 65 -14.97 12.37 0.82
CA VAL A 65 -15.32 11.17 0.05
C VAL A 65 -16.49 11.50 -0.87
N PRO A 66 -16.29 11.61 -2.21
CA PRO A 66 -17.41 11.68 -3.13
C PRO A 66 -18.26 10.42 -2.93
N ALA A 67 -19.59 10.57 -2.92
CA ALA A 67 -20.58 9.53 -2.59
C ALA A 67 -20.43 8.18 -3.35
N ARG A 68 -19.57 8.14 -4.38
CA ARG A 68 -19.21 6.93 -5.15
C ARG A 68 -18.25 5.98 -4.41
N TYR A 69 -17.64 6.41 -3.30
CA TYR A 69 -16.71 5.61 -2.48
C TYR A 69 -17.22 5.34 -1.05
N SER A 70 -18.53 5.49 -0.81
CA SER A 70 -19.13 4.99 0.42
C SER A 70 -19.14 3.46 0.38
N GLY A 71 -18.14 2.85 1.03
CA GLY A 71 -18.16 1.42 1.35
C GLY A 71 -19.39 1.03 2.18
N PRO A 72 -19.61 -0.27 2.42
CA PRO A 72 -20.75 -0.74 3.22
C PRO A 72 -20.80 -0.02 4.57
N SER A 73 -22.02 0.27 5.04
CA SER A 73 -22.26 0.91 6.33
C SER A 73 -21.57 0.13 7.46
N LYS A 74 -21.17 0.80 8.55
CA LYS A 74 -20.46 0.14 9.68
C LYS A 74 -21.23 -1.04 10.29
N GLU A 75 -22.56 -1.08 10.12
CA GLU A 75 -23.42 -2.16 10.60
C GLU A 75 -23.56 -3.34 9.60
N GLN A 76 -23.07 -3.19 8.37
CA GLN A 76 -23.08 -4.28 7.40
C GLN A 76 -21.83 -5.15 7.58
N PRO A 77 -21.99 -6.47 7.83
CA PRO A 77 -20.85 -7.38 7.82
C PRO A 77 -20.18 -7.31 6.43
N LEU A 78 -18.84 -7.39 6.42
CA LEU A 78 -18.12 -7.51 5.17
C LEU A 78 -18.65 -8.72 4.38
N PRO A 79 -18.73 -8.63 3.05
CA PRO A 79 -19.06 -9.80 2.23
C PRO A 79 -18.14 -10.96 2.60
N GLU A 80 -18.69 -12.18 2.61
CA GLU A 80 -17.88 -13.37 2.79
C GLU A 80 -16.82 -13.43 1.70
N PHE A 81 -15.57 -13.69 2.10
CA PHE A 81 -14.50 -13.87 1.14
C PHE A 81 -14.71 -15.18 0.40
N VAL A 82 -14.96 -15.08 -0.91
CA VAL A 82 -15.07 -16.24 -1.79
C VAL A 82 -13.80 -16.35 -2.61
N SER A 83 -13.02 -17.40 -2.37
CA SER A 83 -11.89 -17.72 -3.24
C SER A 83 -12.42 -18.14 -4.63
N PRO A 84 -11.77 -17.72 -5.73
CA PRO A 84 -12.01 -18.35 -7.02
C PRO A 84 -11.67 -19.83 -6.95
N ASP A 85 -12.47 -20.67 -7.60
CA ASP A 85 -12.17 -22.09 -7.74
C ASP A 85 -11.11 -22.33 -8.82
N VAL A 86 -10.57 -23.56 -8.86
CA VAL A 86 -9.52 -23.94 -9.83
C VAL A 86 -10.03 -23.88 -11.28
N THR A 87 -11.32 -24.10 -11.51
CA THR A 87 -11.93 -24.08 -12.85
C THR A 87 -11.93 -22.65 -13.41
N LEU A 88 -12.30 -21.68 -12.58
CA LEU A 88 -12.29 -20.27 -12.90
C LEU A 88 -10.86 -19.77 -13.15
N LEU A 89 -9.90 -20.19 -12.33
CA LEU A 89 -8.49 -19.85 -12.54
C LEU A 89 -7.95 -20.41 -13.88
N ARG A 90 -8.35 -21.63 -14.26
CA ARG A 90 -8.00 -22.21 -15.57
C ARG A 90 -8.65 -21.45 -16.72
N GLN A 91 -9.90 -21.01 -16.55
CA GLN A 91 -10.58 -20.19 -17.55
C GLN A 91 -9.87 -18.85 -17.75
N TRP A 92 -9.45 -18.19 -16.66
CA TRP A 92 -8.67 -16.94 -16.74
C TRP A 92 -7.31 -17.12 -17.39
N TRP A 93 -6.67 -18.27 -17.17
CA TRP A 93 -5.42 -18.62 -17.83
C TRP A 93 -5.57 -18.75 -19.36
N ASP A 94 -6.67 -19.39 -19.81
CA ASP A 94 -6.98 -19.58 -21.23
C ASP A 94 -7.46 -18.29 -21.91
N LYS A 95 -8.33 -17.54 -21.21
CA LYS A 95 -9.03 -16.33 -21.72
C LYS A 95 -8.91 -15.16 -20.74
N PRO A 96 -7.72 -14.53 -20.65
CA PRO A 96 -7.46 -13.44 -19.70
C PRO A 96 -8.24 -12.14 -20.02
N ASP A 97 -8.83 -12.03 -21.21
CA ASP A 97 -9.76 -10.97 -21.60
C ASP A 97 -11.13 -11.07 -20.90
N GLN A 98 -11.50 -12.26 -20.41
CA GLN A 98 -12.77 -12.51 -19.71
C GLN A 98 -12.71 -12.23 -18.21
N VAL A 99 -11.55 -11.79 -17.69
CA VAL A 99 -11.36 -11.50 -16.27
C VAL A 99 -12.06 -10.18 -15.91
N SER A 100 -13.01 -10.25 -14.98
CA SER A 100 -13.64 -9.06 -14.41
C SER A 100 -12.68 -8.35 -13.44
N GLY A 101 -12.54 -7.03 -13.59
CA GLY A 101 -11.69 -6.21 -12.72
C GLY A 101 -10.31 -5.97 -13.33
N ALA A 102 -9.93 -4.70 -13.46
CA ALA A 102 -8.68 -4.29 -14.11
C ALA A 102 -7.43 -4.84 -13.40
N ASP A 103 -7.44 -4.82 -12.07
CA ASP A 103 -6.30 -5.27 -11.26
C ASP A 103 -6.11 -6.79 -11.32
N VAL A 104 -7.21 -7.54 -11.24
CA VAL A 104 -7.18 -9.01 -11.35
C VAL A 104 -6.73 -9.42 -12.75
N ARG A 105 -7.25 -8.77 -13.80
CA ARG A 105 -6.83 -9.01 -15.18
C ARG A 105 -5.35 -8.72 -15.39
N ARG A 106 -4.85 -7.60 -14.84
CA ARG A 106 -3.43 -7.26 -14.88
C ARG A 106 -2.58 -8.34 -14.22
N MET A 107 -2.95 -8.76 -13.02
CA MET A 107 -2.25 -9.83 -12.28
C MET A 107 -2.17 -11.12 -13.10
N VAL A 108 -3.29 -11.58 -13.68
CA VAL A 108 -3.32 -12.79 -14.52
C VAL A 108 -2.36 -12.67 -15.71
N LEU A 109 -2.37 -11.54 -16.41
CA LEU A 109 -1.48 -11.29 -17.55
C LEU A 109 0.00 -11.27 -17.12
N GLU A 110 0.31 -10.69 -15.97
CA GLU A 110 1.67 -10.64 -15.43
C GLU A 110 2.19 -12.04 -15.12
N VAL A 111 1.41 -12.93 -14.48
CA VAL A 111 1.90 -14.30 -14.21
C VAL A 111 2.03 -15.13 -15.50
N ILE A 112 1.14 -14.93 -16.48
CA ILE A 112 1.30 -15.54 -17.81
C ILE A 112 2.60 -15.08 -18.47
N ALA A 113 2.90 -13.78 -18.44
CA ALA A 113 4.11 -13.22 -19.02
C ALA A 113 5.37 -13.77 -18.32
N LEU A 114 5.38 -13.79 -16.98
CA LEU A 114 6.48 -14.35 -16.19
C LEU A 114 6.71 -15.84 -16.50
N ARG A 115 5.65 -16.63 -16.63
CA ARG A 115 5.77 -18.05 -16.99
C ARG A 115 6.37 -18.24 -18.38
N ARG A 116 5.99 -17.41 -19.35
CA ARG A 116 6.56 -17.44 -20.71
C ARG A 116 8.04 -17.08 -20.71
N LEU A 117 8.43 -16.05 -19.97
CA LEU A 117 9.82 -15.66 -19.81
C LEU A 117 10.65 -16.78 -19.17
N LEU A 118 10.16 -17.36 -18.07
CA LEU A 118 10.82 -18.46 -17.39
C LEU A 118 11.04 -19.66 -18.33
N ASN A 119 10.00 -20.05 -19.09
CA ASN A 119 10.12 -21.15 -20.05
C ASN A 119 11.13 -20.85 -21.17
N ALA A 120 11.18 -19.61 -21.66
CA ALA A 120 12.16 -19.19 -22.65
C ALA A 120 13.59 -19.26 -22.09
N SER A 121 13.81 -18.77 -20.86
CA SER A 121 15.10 -18.85 -20.18
C SER A 121 15.57 -20.28 -19.96
N ILE A 122 14.67 -21.19 -19.56
CA ILE A 122 14.98 -22.62 -19.39
C ILE A 122 15.40 -23.24 -20.74
N LYS A 123 14.68 -22.92 -21.82
CA LYS A 123 15.00 -23.44 -23.16
C LYS A 123 16.40 -23.02 -23.60
N VAL A 124 16.73 -21.73 -23.47
CA VAL A 124 18.06 -21.19 -23.81
C VAL A 124 19.17 -21.88 -23.00
N ALA A 125 18.95 -22.07 -21.69
CA ALA A 125 19.92 -22.77 -20.84
C ALA A 125 20.16 -24.21 -21.31
N SER A 126 19.10 -24.95 -21.65
CA SER A 126 19.22 -26.34 -22.12
C SER A 126 19.95 -26.49 -23.45
N GLU A 127 19.77 -25.54 -24.38
CA GLU A 127 20.45 -25.54 -25.68
C GLU A 127 21.94 -25.20 -25.52
N SER A 128 22.29 -24.30 -24.59
CA SER A 128 23.67 -23.91 -24.30
C SER A 128 24.51 -25.00 -23.61
N SER A 129 23.89 -25.91 -22.85
CA SER A 129 24.57 -27.05 -22.22
C SER A 129 24.76 -28.26 -23.15
N SER A 130 24.17 -28.21 -24.35
CA SER A 130 24.22 -29.30 -25.34
C SER A 130 25.18 -29.01 -26.51
N SER A 131 25.84 -27.84 -26.51
CA SER A 131 26.86 -27.42 -27.49
C SER A 131 28.25 -27.42 -26.84
#